data_AF-A0A326G8J7-F1
#
_entry.id   AF-A0A326G8J7-F1
#
_cell.length_a   1.000
_cell.length_b   1.000
_cell.length_c   1.000
_cell.angle_alpha   90.00
_cell.angle_beta   90.00
_cell.angle_gamma   90.00
#
_symmetry.space_group_name_H-M   'P 1'
#
loop_
_entity.id
_entity.type
_entity.pdbx_description
1 polymer ?
#
loop_
_entity_poly.entity_id
_entity_poly.type
_entity_poly.pdbx_seq_one_letter_code
_entity_poly.pdbx_strand_id
1 'polypeptide(L)'
;MRVQNDAVSWKAAGFLLAWTGLLALFSWLGFNRLEDANKSGYFQYLWHGVGEDNLPWLFASMKGFLMVWSWVTLVMAVFGVTWFGIVLIKLLIRGAR
;
A
#
# COMPACT_ATOMS: atom_id res chain seq x y z
N MET A 1 30.56 4.36 19.26
CA MET A 1 29.14 3.94 19.43
C MET A 1 28.12 4.83 18.71
N ARG A 2 28.30 6.16 18.54
CA ARG A 2 27.33 7.02 17.81
C ARG A 2 27.14 6.65 16.33
N VAL A 3 28.24 6.51 15.58
CA VAL A 3 28.24 6.21 14.13
C VAL A 3 27.44 4.94 13.78
N GLN A 4 27.51 3.90 14.62
CA GLN A 4 26.80 2.63 14.39
C GLN A 4 25.28 2.77 14.62
N ASN A 5 24.85 3.61 15.57
CA ASN A 5 23.42 3.89 15.83
C ASN A 5 22.78 4.74 14.73
N ASP A 6 23.54 5.64 14.12
CA ASP A 6 23.05 6.50 13.03
C ASP A 6 22.86 5.71 11.74
N ALA A 7 23.81 4.81 11.42
CA ALA A 7 23.69 3.90 10.27
C ALA A 7 22.46 2.97 10.38
N VAL A 8 22.14 2.48 11.58
CA VAL A 8 20.94 1.66 11.83
C VAL A 8 19.66 2.50 11.67
N SER A 9 19.69 3.77 12.11
CA SER A 9 18.54 4.68 12.02
C SER A 9 18.21 5.09 10.58
N TRP A 10 19.22 5.32 9.73
CA TRP A 10 19.04 5.60 8.30
C TRP A 10 18.55 4.39 7.50
N LYS A 11 19.03 3.19 7.84
CA LYS A 11 18.50 1.94 7.26
C LYS A 11 17.03 1.75 7.59
N ALA A 12 16.62 2.04 8.84
CA ALA A 12 15.22 1.98 9.25
C ALA A 12 14.35 3.02 8.50
N ALA A 13 14.84 4.25 8.31
CA ALA A 13 14.15 5.26 7.52
C ALA A 13 13.98 4.82 6.05
N GLY A 14 15.03 4.28 5.43
CA GLY A 14 14.98 3.75 4.06
C GLY A 14 13.98 2.59 3.91
N PHE A 15 13.97 1.65 4.86
CA PHE A 15 12.99 0.56 4.89
C PHE A 15 11.55 1.09 4.98
N LEU A 16 11.28 2.04 5.88
CA LEU A 16 9.95 2.61 6.05
C LEU A 16 9.47 3.33 4.79
N LEU A 17 10.35 4.05 4.10
CA LEU A 17 10.01 4.71 2.84
C LEU A 17 9.64 3.70 1.75
N ALA A 18 10.47 2.66 1.57
CA ALA A 18 10.21 1.61 0.58
C ALA A 18 8.93 0.83 0.89
N TRP A 19 8.75 0.43 2.16
CA TRP A 19 7.58 -0.30 2.64
C TRP A 19 6.29 0.50 2.45
N THR A 20 6.29 1.77 2.85
CA THR A 20 5.14 2.65 2.73
C THR A 20 4.79 2.93 1.26
N GLY A 21 5.79 3.17 0.42
CA GLY A 21 5.60 3.37 -1.02
C GLY A 21 5.00 2.12 -1.70
N LEU A 22 5.48 0.93 -1.35
CA LEU A 22 4.95 -0.33 -1.85
C LEU A 22 3.48 -0.53 -1.46
N LEU A 23 3.12 -0.25 -0.20
CA LEU A 23 1.73 -0.33 0.27
C LEU A 23 0.81 0.66 -0.45
N ALA A 24 1.28 1.90 -0.67
CA ALA A 24 0.53 2.89 -1.42
C ALA A 24 0.29 2.46 -2.88
N LEU A 25 1.31 1.87 -3.53
CA LEU A 25 1.18 1.31 -4.89
C LEU A 25 0.17 0.17 -4.95
N PHE A 26 0.18 -0.75 -3.97
CA PHE A 26 -0.81 -1.82 -3.92
C PHE A 26 -2.23 -1.31 -3.70
N SER A 27 -2.40 -0.32 -2.82
CA SER A 27 -3.70 0.31 -2.60
C SER A 27 -4.22 0.97 -3.87
N TRP A 28 -3.37 1.75 -4.55
CA TRP A 28 -3.68 2.40 -5.82
C TRP A 28 -4.06 1.40 -6.92
N LEU A 29 -3.27 0.33 -7.09
CA LEU A 29 -3.59 -0.74 -8.04
C LEU A 29 -4.95 -1.37 -7.75
N GLY A 30 -5.26 -1.66 -6.48
CA GLY A 30 -6.55 -2.23 -6.12
C GLY A 30 -7.73 -1.28 -6.37
N PHE A 31 -7.58 0.02 -6.06
CA PHE A 31 -8.64 1.01 -6.35
C PHE A 31 -8.86 1.22 -7.85
N ASN A 32 -7.80 1.30 -8.65
CA ASN A 32 -7.93 1.38 -10.11
C ASN A 32 -8.63 0.14 -10.67
N ARG A 33 -8.28 -1.06 -10.19
CA ARG A 33 -8.93 -2.30 -10.63
C ARG A 33 -10.40 -2.37 -10.23
N LEU A 34 -10.77 -1.82 -9.08
CA LEU A 34 -12.17 -1.68 -8.67
C LEU A 34 -12.92 -0.68 -9.54
N GLU A 35 -12.28 0.44 -9.89
CA GLU A 35 -12.87 1.46 -10.76
C GLU A 35 -13.11 0.90 -12.16
N ASP A 36 -12.12 0.22 -12.74
CA ASP A 36 -12.22 -0.44 -14.04
C ASP A 36 -13.34 -1.50 -14.04
N ALA A 37 -13.43 -2.32 -12.99
CA ALA A 37 -14.48 -3.31 -12.86
C ALA A 37 -15.87 -2.69 -12.69
N ASN A 38 -16.01 -1.57 -11.98
CA ASN A 38 -17.28 -0.86 -11.84
C ASN A 38 -17.75 -0.24 -13.16
N LYS A 39 -16.83 0.21 -14.01
CA LYS A 39 -17.16 0.81 -15.31
C LYS A 39 -17.47 -0.25 -16.36
N SER A 40 -16.72 -1.35 -16.35
CA SER A 40 -16.81 -2.38 -17.39
C SER A 40 -17.75 -3.53 -17.06
N GLY A 41 -18.10 -3.75 -15.77
CA GLY A 41 -18.81 -4.94 -15.32
C GLY A 41 -17.96 -6.22 -15.37
N TYR A 42 -16.66 -6.10 -15.61
CA TYR A 42 -15.75 -7.23 -15.81
C TYR A 42 -14.39 -7.00 -15.12
N PHE A 43 -13.87 -8.04 -14.46
CA PHE A 43 -12.45 -8.08 -14.09
C PHE A 43 -11.63 -8.72 -15.21
N GLN A 44 -10.78 -7.93 -15.86
CA GLN A 44 -9.81 -8.45 -16.83
C GLN A 44 -8.58 -9.05 -16.11
N TYR A 45 -8.46 -10.38 -16.16
CA TYR A 45 -7.23 -11.11 -15.85
C TYR A 45 -6.52 -11.51 -17.13
N LEU A 46 -5.23 -11.83 -17.01
CA LEU A 46 -4.34 -12.17 -18.12
C LEU A 46 -4.83 -13.33 -19.01
N TRP A 47 -5.77 -14.17 -18.55
CA TRP A 47 -6.17 -15.38 -19.30
C TRP A 47 -7.68 -15.65 -19.34
N HIS A 48 -8.49 -15.23 -18.35
CA HIS A 48 -9.96 -15.39 -18.35
C HIS A 48 -10.62 -14.24 -17.59
N GLY A 49 -11.61 -13.57 -18.18
CA GLY A 49 -12.33 -12.46 -17.54
C GLY A 49 -13.50 -12.95 -16.69
N VAL A 50 -13.64 -12.43 -15.46
CA VAL A 50 -14.81 -12.68 -14.62
C VAL A 50 -15.78 -11.52 -14.79
N GLY A 51 -16.92 -11.78 -15.42
CA GLY A 51 -18.00 -10.81 -15.63
C GLY A 51 -19.10 -10.92 -14.60
N GLU A 52 -19.75 -9.80 -14.32
CA GLU A 52 -20.96 -9.72 -13.51
C GLU A 52 -22.07 -10.61 -14.08
N ASP A 53 -22.20 -10.69 -15.41
CA ASP A 53 -23.26 -11.48 -16.07
C ASP A 53 -22.99 -12.99 -16.08
N ASN A 54 -21.72 -13.41 -16.11
CA ASN A 54 -21.34 -14.81 -16.24
C ASN A 54 -21.20 -15.50 -14.87
N LEU A 55 -20.60 -14.81 -13.90
CA LEU A 55 -20.28 -15.35 -12.57
C LEU A 55 -20.50 -14.27 -11.48
N PRO A 56 -21.76 -13.87 -11.21
CA PRO A 56 -22.09 -12.73 -10.36
C PRO A 56 -21.59 -12.86 -8.92
N TRP A 57 -21.70 -14.05 -8.33
CA TRP A 57 -21.24 -14.32 -6.96
C TRP A 57 -19.72 -14.21 -6.82
N LEU A 58 -18.99 -14.67 -7.85
CA LEU A 58 -17.53 -14.59 -7.89
C LEU A 58 -17.08 -13.14 -8.10
N PHE A 59 -17.73 -12.43 -9.03
CA PHE A 59 -17.50 -11.01 -9.27
C PHE A 59 -17.69 -10.16 -7.99
N ALA A 60 -18.81 -10.36 -7.29
CA ALA A 60 -19.11 -9.67 -6.04
C ALA A 60 -18.07 -9.97 -4.95
N SER A 61 -17.66 -11.24 -4.82
CA SER A 61 -16.64 -11.65 -3.84
C SER A 61 -15.27 -11.04 -4.13
N MET A 62 -14.86 -11.02 -5.40
CA MET A 62 -13.58 -10.43 -5.83
C MET A 62 -13.55 -8.92 -5.66
N LYS A 63 -14.67 -8.25 -5.97
CA LYS A 63 -14.86 -6.82 -5.72
C LYS A 63 -14.80 -6.50 -4.23
N GLY A 64 -15.48 -7.29 -3.39
CA GLY A 64 -15.43 -7.15 -1.94
C GLY A 64 -14.02 -7.34 -1.39
N PHE A 65 -13.32 -8.40 -1.82
CA PHE A 65 -11.95 -8.66 -1.42
C PHE A 65 -11.00 -7.53 -1.80
N LEU A 66 -11.03 -7.07 -3.07
CA LEU A 66 -10.19 -5.97 -3.53
C LEU A 66 -10.48 -4.68 -2.77
N MET A 67 -11.75 -4.40 -2.46
CA MET A 67 -12.13 -3.23 -1.67
C MET A 67 -11.49 -3.26 -0.28
N VAL A 68 -11.65 -4.38 0.44
CA VAL A 68 -11.04 -4.54 1.77
C VAL A 68 -9.51 -4.47 1.68
N TRP A 69 -8.91 -5.14 0.70
CA TRP A 69 -7.46 -5.14 0.51
C TRP A 69 -6.90 -3.74 0.24
N SER A 70 -7.54 -2.97 -0.64
CA SER A 70 -7.15 -1.59 -0.94
C SER A 70 -7.21 -0.69 0.28
N TRP A 71 -8.25 -0.83 1.11
CA TRP A 71 -8.37 -0.05 2.35
C TRP A 71 -7.34 -0.46 3.40
N VAL A 72 -7.12 -1.76 3.61
CA VAL A 72 -6.11 -2.26 4.55
C VAL A 72 -4.71 -1.76 4.16
N THR A 73 -4.35 -1.87 2.88
CA THR A 73 -3.05 -1.39 2.40
C THR A 73 -2.92 0.13 2.49
N LEU A 74 -4.01 0.89 2.25
CA LEU A 74 -4.02 2.34 2.45
C LEU A 74 -3.77 2.73 3.91
N VAL A 75 -4.50 2.11 4.83
CA VAL A 75 -4.38 2.36 6.28
C VAL A 75 -2.96 2.04 6.76
N MET A 76 -2.40 0.91 6.32
CA MET A 76 -1.02 0.55 6.62
C MET A 76 -0.01 1.55 6.05
N ALA A 77 -0.26 2.10 4.85
CA ALA A 77 0.58 3.16 4.29
C ALA A 77 0.52 4.43 5.15
N VAL A 78 -0.66 4.85 5.63
CA VAL A 78 -0.81 6.01 6.54
C VAL A 78 -0.02 5.82 7.83
N PHE A 79 -0.10 4.62 8.43
CA PHE A 79 0.72 4.30 9.61
C PHE A 79 2.23 4.33 9.28
N GLY A 80 2.61 3.82 8.11
CA GLY A 80 3.98 3.89 7.59
C GLY A 80 4.51 5.32 7.47
N VAL A 81 3.75 6.22 6.87
CA VAL A 81 4.10 7.66 6.74
C VAL A 81 4.24 8.30 8.13
N THR A 82 3.30 8.02 9.03
CA THR A 82 3.32 8.57 10.39
C THR A 82 4.60 8.15 11.13
N TRP A 83 4.95 6.86 11.05
CA TRP A 83 6.15 6.33 11.68
C TRP A 83 7.44 6.86 11.03
N PHE A 84 7.45 6.97 9.70
CA PHE A 84 8.54 7.59 8.95
C PHE A 84 8.80 9.03 9.41
N GLY A 85 7.75 9.83 9.58
CA GLY A 85 7.85 11.20 10.10
C GLY A 85 8.49 11.27 11.49
N ILE A 86 8.11 10.38 12.41
CA ILE A 86 8.71 10.29 13.75
C ILE A 86 10.21 9.95 13.67
N VAL A 87 10.59 8.99 12.82
CA VAL A 87 12.00 8.61 12.64
C VAL A 87 12.81 9.76 12.04
N LEU A 88 12.25 10.47 11.06
CA LEU A 88 12.89 11.63 10.44
C LEU A 88 13.14 12.75 11.45
N ILE A 89 12.15 13.11 12.27
CA ILE A 89 12.29 14.12 13.33
C ILE A 89 13.39 13.72 14.32
N LYS A 90 13.44 12.45 14.74
CA LYS A 90 14.50 11.96 15.63
C LYS A 90 15.89 12.07 15.00
N LEU A 91 16.03 11.77 13.71
CA LEU A 91 17.28 11.91 12.98
C LEU A 91 17.72 13.38 12.87
N LEU A 92 16.80 14.29 12.56
CA LEU A 92 17.07 15.73 12.45
C LEU A 92 17.55 16.32 13.78
N ILE A 93 16.90 15.99 14.89
CA ILE A 93 17.30 16.47 16.23
C ILE A 93 18.70 15.97 16.61
N ARG A 94 19.04 14.72 16.25
CA ARG A 94 20.37 14.16 16.51
C ARG A 94 21.45 14.78 15.64
N GLY A 95 21.17 15.08 14.38
CA GLY A 95 22.12 15.75 13.49
C GLY A 95 22.41 17.20 13.86
N ALA A 96 21.53 17.84 14.64
CA ALA A 96 21.69 19.21 15.13
C ALA A 96 22.48 19.34 16.46
N ARG A 97 22.89 18.22 17.09
CA ARG A 97 23.66 18.17 18.35
C ARG A 97 25.04 17.58 18.16
#